data_AF-A0A0F2JB82-F1
#
_entry.id   AF-A0A0F2JB82-F1
#
_cell.length_a   1.000
_cell.length_b   1.000
_cell.length_c   1.000
_cell.angle_alpha   90.00
_cell.angle_beta   90.00
_cell.angle_gamma   90.00
#
_symmetry.space_group_name_H-M   'P 1'
#
loop_
_entity.id
_entity.type
_entity.pdbx_description
1 polymer ?
#
loop_
_entity_poly.entity_id
_entity_poly.type
_entity_poly.pdbx_seq_one_letter_code
_entity_poly.pdbx_strand_id
1 'polypeptide(L)'
;MNKKIKSIAFVALISIATLSLAGCGSQSKDMMNTSNMTQYMTSNPTEMMNVLSSPDSRQSMVKIMGNSQMMPVMVDMMKNGDVQKNMMGIMGSSQNQSNMVGIMSDPSMYKPMVQIMSDPKMKATFSAMLKDPALQPLVKEALSAK
;
A
#
# COMPACT_ATOMS: atom_id res chain seq x y z
N MET A 1 40.54 -25.18 66.79
CA MET A 1 40.71 -25.99 65.56
C MET A 1 39.68 -27.11 65.56
N ASN A 2 38.48 -26.91 64.99
CA ASN A 2 37.46 -27.96 64.91
C ASN A 2 37.20 -28.30 63.43
N LYS A 3 37.85 -29.37 62.97
CA LYS A 3 37.79 -29.96 61.62
C LYS A 3 36.37 -30.17 61.07
N LYS A 4 35.35 -30.17 61.93
CA LYS A 4 33.95 -30.41 61.54
C LYS A 4 33.27 -29.23 60.82
N ILE A 5 33.70 -27.98 61.05
CA ILE A 5 33.07 -26.80 60.42
C ILE A 5 33.55 -26.61 58.98
N LYS A 6 34.82 -26.95 58.68
CA LYS A 6 35.37 -26.90 57.31
C LYS A 6 34.78 -27.96 56.39
N SER A 7 34.32 -29.09 56.92
CA SER A 7 33.74 -30.18 56.13
C SER A 7 32.31 -29.86 55.65
N ILE A 8 31.55 -29.07 56.42
CA ILE A 8 30.17 -28.72 56.08
C ILE A 8 30.15 -27.66 54.95
N ALA A 9 31.09 -26.72 54.97
CA ALA A 9 31.23 -25.72 53.91
C ALA A 9 31.66 -26.32 52.55
N PHE A 10 32.40 -27.43 52.56
CA PHE A 10 32.83 -28.11 51.32
C PHE A 10 31.73 -28.97 50.69
N VAL A 11 30.80 -29.52 51.49
CA VAL A 11 29.71 -30.36 50.97
C VAL A 11 28.59 -29.52 50.34
N ALA A 12 28.35 -28.30 50.82
CA ALA A 12 27.35 -27.40 50.24
C ALA A 12 27.74 -26.82 48.85
N LEU A 13 29.05 -26.73 48.55
CA LEU A 13 29.54 -26.20 47.28
C LEU A 13 29.54 -27.22 46.12
N ILE A 14 29.44 -28.52 46.42
CA ILE A 14 29.42 -29.59 45.40
C ILE A 14 28.00 -29.81 44.85
N SER A 15 26.95 -29.45 45.59
CA SER A 15 25.56 -29.58 45.14
C SER A 15 25.13 -28.59 44.05
N ILE A 16 25.94 -27.58 43.72
CA ILE A 16 25.65 -26.63 42.64
C ILE A 16 26.24 -27.10 41.29
N ALA A 17 27.12 -28.11 41.29
CA ALA A 17 27.79 -28.59 40.07
C ALA A 17 27.10 -29.78 39.36
N THR A 18 26.02 -30.35 39.93
CA THR A 18 25.31 -31.51 39.37
C THR A 18 23.91 -31.20 38.82
N LEU A 19 23.55 -29.93 38.64
CA LEU A 19 22.38 -29.54 37.83
C LEU A 19 22.65 -29.54 36.32
N SER A 20 23.81 -30.07 35.90
CA SER A 20 24.26 -30.09 34.52
C SER A 20 23.74 -31.26 33.68
N LEU A 21 23.06 -32.28 34.24
CA LEU A 21 22.75 -33.52 33.51
C LEU A 21 21.49 -34.25 34.02
N ALA A 22 20.31 -33.63 33.89
CA ALA A 22 19.02 -34.35 33.78
C ALA A 22 17.90 -33.37 33.42
N GLY A 23 18.00 -32.75 32.24
CA GLY A 23 16.96 -31.95 31.61
C GLY A 23 16.61 -32.53 30.24
N CYS A 24 16.29 -33.83 30.19
CA CYS A 24 15.51 -34.40 29.09
C CYS A 24 14.09 -33.84 29.21
N GLY A 25 13.87 -32.69 28.61
CA GLY A 25 12.57 -32.12 28.31
C GLY A 25 12.65 -31.62 26.88
N SER A 26 12.40 -32.54 25.96
CA SER A 26 12.24 -32.32 24.53
C SER A 26 11.37 -31.11 24.23
N GLN A 27 12.01 -30.00 23.89
CA GLN A 27 11.40 -28.94 23.11
C GLN A 27 12.47 -28.35 22.20
N SER A 28 12.98 -29.20 21.31
CA SER A 28 13.51 -28.73 20.03
C SER A 28 12.36 -28.03 19.35
N LYS A 29 12.31 -26.72 19.58
CA LYS A 29 11.59 -25.75 18.79
C LYS A 29 12.12 -25.97 17.38
N ASP A 30 11.36 -26.68 16.56
CA ASP A 30 11.55 -26.76 15.11
C ASP A 30 11.60 -25.31 14.61
N MET A 31 12.82 -24.76 14.60
CA MET A 31 13.17 -23.62 13.79
C MET A 31 13.05 -24.15 12.37
N MET A 32 11.88 -23.92 11.76
CA MET A 32 11.60 -24.27 10.38
C MET A 32 12.81 -23.86 9.53
N ASN A 33 13.46 -24.88 8.97
CA ASN A 33 14.63 -24.75 8.14
C ASN A 33 14.23 -23.95 6.89
N THR A 34 14.65 -22.68 6.82
CA THR A 34 14.35 -21.74 5.73
C THR A 34 14.67 -22.34 4.34
N SER A 35 15.66 -23.24 4.28
CA SER A 35 16.05 -23.98 3.07
C SER A 35 14.95 -24.90 2.54
N ASN A 36 14.10 -25.45 3.43
CA ASN A 36 13.04 -26.39 3.10
C ASN A 36 11.79 -25.67 2.55
N MET A 37 11.54 -24.45 2.99
CA MET A 37 10.39 -23.65 2.53
C MET A 37 10.59 -23.18 1.08
N THR A 38 11.78 -22.69 0.73
CA THR A 38 12.09 -22.31 -0.66
C THR A 38 12.04 -23.52 -1.59
N GLN A 39 12.52 -24.69 -1.14
CA GLN A 39 12.50 -25.92 -1.92
C GLN A 39 11.07 -26.46 -2.11
N TYR A 40 10.20 -26.36 -1.10
CA TYR A 40 8.78 -26.69 -1.19
C TYR A 40 8.01 -25.77 -2.14
N MET A 41 8.29 -24.45 -2.09
CA MET A 41 7.70 -23.47 -3.00
C MET A 41 8.09 -23.70 -4.47
N THR A 42 9.33 -24.14 -4.72
CA THR A 42 9.84 -24.31 -6.10
C THR A 42 9.43 -25.65 -6.70
N SER A 43 9.17 -26.67 -5.88
CA SER A 43 8.87 -28.04 -6.34
C SER A 43 7.38 -28.31 -6.59
N ASN A 44 6.47 -27.49 -6.06
CA ASN A 44 5.02 -27.69 -6.21
C ASN A 44 4.28 -26.39 -6.61
N PRO A 45 4.59 -25.82 -7.79
CA PRO A 45 3.99 -24.56 -8.23
C PRO A 45 2.47 -24.65 -8.39
N THR A 46 1.92 -25.80 -8.76
CA THR A 46 0.47 -26.03 -8.89
C THR A 46 -0.26 -25.98 -7.54
N GLU A 47 0.29 -26.61 -6.51
CA GLU A 47 -0.28 -26.55 -5.15
C GLU A 47 -0.15 -25.14 -4.56
N MET A 48 0.99 -24.47 -4.79
CA MET A 48 1.14 -23.08 -4.39
C MET A 48 0.15 -22.16 -5.11
N MET A 49 -0.13 -22.39 -6.40
CA MET A 49 -1.16 -21.68 -7.15
C MET A 49 -2.55 -21.93 -6.56
N ASN A 50 -2.88 -23.17 -6.18
CA ASN A 50 -4.16 -23.50 -5.53
C ASN A 50 -4.30 -22.79 -4.17
N VAL A 51 -3.23 -22.79 -3.36
CA VAL A 51 -3.21 -22.10 -2.05
C VAL A 51 -3.35 -20.58 -2.23
N LEU A 52 -2.60 -19.97 -3.15
CA LEU A 52 -2.68 -18.52 -3.42
C LEU A 52 -4.02 -18.12 -4.05
N SER A 53 -4.63 -19.01 -4.83
CA SER A 53 -5.93 -18.77 -5.47
C SER A 53 -7.12 -19.06 -4.55
N SER A 54 -6.89 -19.68 -3.38
CA SER A 54 -7.92 -20.00 -2.41
C SER A 54 -8.64 -18.74 -1.90
N PRO A 55 -9.93 -18.84 -1.52
CA PRO A 55 -10.69 -17.70 -0.99
C PRO A 55 -10.00 -17.00 0.19
N ASP A 56 -9.37 -17.77 1.09
CA ASP A 56 -8.69 -17.24 2.28
C ASP A 56 -7.42 -16.45 1.90
N SER A 57 -6.66 -16.93 0.92
CA SER A 57 -5.50 -16.19 0.40
C SER A 57 -5.92 -14.95 -0.37
N ARG A 58 -7.01 -15.00 -1.14
CA ARG A 58 -7.59 -13.80 -1.79
C ARG A 58 -8.02 -12.77 -0.75
N GLN A 59 -8.70 -13.20 0.31
CA GLN A 59 -9.10 -12.31 1.40
C GLN A 59 -7.89 -11.71 2.11
N SER A 60 -6.85 -12.50 2.32
CA SER A 60 -5.58 -12.04 2.91
C SER A 60 -4.89 -11.02 2.00
N MET A 61 -4.88 -11.25 0.68
CA MET A 61 -4.35 -10.30 -0.31
C MET A 61 -5.13 -8.99 -0.30
N VAL A 62 -6.47 -9.04 -0.24
CA VAL A 62 -7.32 -7.84 -0.15
C VAL A 62 -7.04 -7.09 1.16
N LYS A 63 -6.86 -7.78 2.29
CA LYS A 63 -6.47 -7.15 3.56
C LYS A 63 -5.10 -6.50 3.48
N ILE A 64 -4.13 -7.15 2.83
CA ILE A 64 -2.79 -6.58 2.62
C ILE A 64 -2.89 -5.32 1.76
N MET A 65 -3.58 -5.38 0.61
CA MET A 65 -3.75 -4.23 -0.29
C MET A 65 -4.54 -3.09 0.38
N GLY A 66 -5.53 -3.40 1.21
CA GLY A 66 -6.30 -2.42 1.96
C GLY A 66 -5.60 -1.88 3.22
N ASN A 67 -4.41 -2.39 3.57
CA ASN A 67 -3.67 -1.91 4.72
C ASN A 67 -3.12 -0.49 4.47
N SER A 68 -3.10 0.34 5.51
CA SER A 68 -2.58 1.72 5.43
C SER A 68 -1.11 1.78 5.02
N GLN A 69 -0.33 0.73 5.30
CA GLN A 69 1.06 0.62 4.86
C GLN A 69 1.23 0.44 3.34
N MET A 70 0.17 0.03 2.63
CA MET A 70 0.16 -0.07 1.16
C MET A 70 -0.26 1.24 0.48
N MET A 71 -0.82 2.21 1.21
CA MET A 71 -1.14 3.54 0.69
C MET A 71 0.01 4.20 -0.08
N PRO A 72 1.26 4.27 0.44
CA PRO A 72 2.37 4.88 -0.31
C PRO A 72 2.64 4.16 -1.63
N VAL A 73 2.56 2.83 -1.65
CA VAL A 73 2.74 2.02 -2.86
C VAL A 73 1.65 2.32 -3.89
N MET A 74 0.39 2.42 -3.45
CA MET A 74 -0.72 2.80 -4.33
C MET A 74 -0.58 4.24 -4.85
N VAL A 75 -0.16 5.18 -4.00
CA VAL A 75 0.08 6.57 -4.40
C VAL A 75 1.20 6.65 -5.44
N ASP A 76 2.28 5.90 -5.26
CA ASP A 76 3.37 5.85 -6.24
C ASP A 76 2.93 5.15 -7.53
N MET A 77 2.07 4.14 -7.45
CA MET A 77 1.43 3.54 -8.63
C MET A 77 0.56 4.55 -9.38
N MET A 78 -0.17 5.44 -8.70
CA MET A 78 -0.94 6.51 -9.35
C MET A 78 -0.07 7.58 -10.02
N LYS A 79 1.21 7.69 -9.63
CA LYS A 79 2.18 8.56 -10.32
C LYS A 79 2.74 7.90 -11.60
N ASN A 80 2.48 6.62 -11.82
CA ASN A 80 2.89 5.94 -13.04
C ASN A 80 2.18 6.54 -14.26
N GLY A 81 2.95 6.87 -15.30
CA GLY A 81 2.42 7.55 -16.49
C GLY A 81 1.34 6.77 -17.24
N ASP A 82 1.39 5.44 -17.25
CA ASP A 82 0.38 4.63 -17.95
C ASP A 82 -0.92 4.55 -17.14
N VAL A 83 -0.81 4.47 -15.81
CA VAL A 83 -1.97 4.60 -14.91
C VAL A 83 -2.62 5.98 -15.09
N GLN A 84 -1.82 7.05 -15.14
CA GLN A 84 -2.32 8.40 -15.37
C GLN A 84 -3.03 8.54 -16.72
N LYS A 85 -2.44 8.01 -17.81
CA LYS A 85 -3.08 8.02 -19.14
C LYS A 85 -4.42 7.30 -19.14
N ASN A 86 -4.48 6.12 -18.54
CA ASN A 86 -5.73 5.37 -18.44
C ASN A 86 -6.76 6.14 -17.61
N MET A 87 -6.34 6.75 -16.51
CA MET A 87 -7.21 7.56 -15.66
C MET A 87 -7.73 8.80 -16.40
N MET A 88 -6.90 9.49 -17.17
CA MET A 88 -7.34 10.60 -18.03
C MET A 88 -8.37 10.13 -19.07
N GLY A 89 -8.17 8.96 -19.69
CA GLY A 89 -9.13 8.38 -20.62
C GLY A 89 -10.48 8.07 -19.96
N ILE A 90 -10.47 7.54 -18.74
CA ILE A 90 -11.69 7.28 -17.96
C ILE A 90 -12.37 8.60 -17.61
N MET A 91 -11.63 9.60 -17.11
CA MET A 91 -12.16 10.91 -16.73
C MET A 91 -12.76 11.69 -17.91
N GLY A 92 -12.12 11.61 -19.08
CA GLY A 92 -12.58 12.25 -20.31
C GLY A 92 -13.60 11.45 -21.11
N SER A 93 -14.02 10.27 -20.64
CA SER A 93 -15.01 9.45 -21.33
C SER A 93 -16.40 10.09 -21.31
N SER A 94 -17.20 9.82 -22.35
CA SER A 94 -18.58 10.31 -22.45
C SER A 94 -19.45 9.88 -21.26
N GLN A 95 -19.23 8.66 -20.74
CA GLN A 95 -19.93 8.15 -19.57
C GLN A 95 -19.67 9.00 -18.31
N ASN A 96 -18.47 9.55 -18.16
CA ASN A 96 -18.09 10.35 -16.99
C ASN A 96 -18.29 11.85 -17.20
N GLN A 97 -18.52 12.29 -18.44
CA GLN A 97 -18.65 13.71 -18.78
C GLN A 97 -19.74 14.41 -17.96
N SER A 98 -20.92 13.79 -17.80
CA SER A 98 -22.01 14.38 -17.00
C SER A 98 -21.62 14.60 -15.55
N ASN A 99 -20.91 13.64 -14.95
CA ASN A 99 -20.45 13.75 -13.56
C ASN A 99 -19.39 14.84 -13.43
N MET A 100 -18.46 14.91 -14.39
CA MET A 100 -17.44 15.96 -14.41
C MET A 100 -18.05 17.35 -14.57
N VAL A 101 -19.03 17.52 -15.45
CA VAL A 101 -19.77 18.78 -15.59
C VAL A 101 -20.44 19.15 -14.27
N GLY A 102 -21.11 18.20 -13.60
CA GLY A 102 -21.75 18.44 -12.31
C GLY A 102 -20.77 18.89 -11.22
N ILE A 103 -19.58 18.27 -11.15
CA ILE A 103 -18.53 18.69 -10.22
C ILE A 103 -18.03 20.09 -10.57
N MET A 104 -17.75 20.35 -11.85
CA MET A 104 -17.17 21.63 -12.29
C MET A 104 -18.16 22.80 -12.22
N SER A 105 -19.46 22.53 -12.30
CA SER A 105 -20.52 23.54 -12.17
C SER A 105 -20.98 23.75 -10.72
N ASP A 106 -20.50 22.93 -9.78
CA ASP A 106 -20.81 23.12 -8.36
C ASP A 106 -20.27 24.48 -7.87
N PRO A 107 -21.09 25.31 -7.20
CA PRO A 107 -20.66 26.62 -6.73
C PRO A 107 -19.44 26.59 -5.80
N SER A 108 -19.25 25.53 -5.03
CA SER A 108 -18.09 25.35 -4.16
C SER A 108 -16.78 25.16 -4.94
N MET A 109 -16.88 24.67 -6.17
CA MET A 109 -15.75 24.47 -7.07
C MET A 109 -15.35 25.74 -7.83
N TYR A 110 -16.16 26.81 -7.78
CA TYR A 110 -15.85 28.06 -8.45
C TYR A 110 -14.48 28.63 -8.08
N LYS A 111 -14.20 28.80 -6.77
CA LYS A 111 -12.92 29.36 -6.29
C LYS A 111 -11.72 28.51 -6.71
N PRO A 112 -11.70 27.18 -6.48
CA PRO A 112 -10.63 26.31 -6.98
C PRO A 112 -10.45 26.38 -8.49
N MET A 113 -11.54 26.39 -9.27
CA MET A 113 -11.46 26.43 -10.74
C MET A 113 -10.85 27.74 -11.23
N VAL A 114 -11.23 28.88 -10.66
CA VAL A 114 -10.61 30.17 -10.98
C VAL A 114 -9.11 30.16 -10.68
N GLN A 115 -8.70 29.61 -9.53
CA GLN A 115 -7.29 29.49 -9.17
C GLN A 115 -6.51 28.63 -10.16
N ILE A 116 -7.05 27.47 -10.55
CA ILE A 116 -6.44 26.58 -11.55
C ILE A 116 -6.33 27.30 -12.89
N MET A 117 -7.41 27.93 -13.38
CA MET A 117 -7.41 28.64 -14.66
C MET A 117 -6.48 29.86 -14.67
N SER A 118 -6.19 30.43 -13.50
CA SER A 118 -5.26 31.55 -13.33
C SER A 118 -3.79 31.11 -13.25
N ASP A 119 -3.51 29.81 -13.14
CA ASP A 119 -2.13 29.32 -13.11
C ASP A 119 -1.42 29.66 -14.45
N PRO A 120 -0.21 30.24 -14.43
CA PRO A 120 0.52 30.57 -15.65
C PRO A 120 0.72 29.39 -16.62
N LYS A 121 0.81 28.15 -16.11
CA LYS A 121 0.93 26.94 -16.93
C LYS A 121 -0.35 26.65 -17.71
N MET A 122 -1.50 27.12 -17.23
CA MET A 122 -2.79 26.99 -17.90
C MET A 122 -3.02 28.05 -18.99
N LYS A 123 -2.21 29.11 -19.05
CA LYS A 123 -2.38 30.22 -20.00
C LYS A 123 -2.47 29.76 -21.45
N ALA A 124 -1.60 28.84 -21.87
CA ALA A 124 -1.60 28.33 -23.23
C ALA A 124 -2.87 27.53 -23.54
N THR A 125 -3.26 26.64 -22.63
CA THR A 125 -4.48 25.83 -22.72
C THR A 125 -5.73 26.71 -22.75
N PHE A 126 -5.83 27.67 -21.85
CA PHE A 126 -6.97 28.59 -21.80
C PHE A 126 -7.07 29.44 -23.07
N SER A 127 -5.95 29.95 -23.59
CA SER A 127 -5.90 30.67 -24.86
C SER A 127 -6.35 29.79 -26.04
N ALA A 128 -5.96 28.52 -26.05
CA ALA A 128 -6.43 27.57 -27.06
C ALA A 128 -7.94 27.33 -26.95
N MET A 129 -8.49 27.15 -25.74
CA MET A 129 -9.93 26.99 -25.51
C MET A 129 -10.72 28.20 -26.00
N LEU A 130 -10.28 29.43 -25.70
CA LEU A 130 -10.97 30.65 -26.16
C LEU A 130 -10.99 30.79 -27.69
N LYS A 131 -10.04 30.17 -28.38
CA LYS A 131 -9.97 30.15 -29.84
C LYS A 131 -10.75 28.99 -30.45
N ASP A 132 -11.13 28.00 -29.65
CA ASP A 132 -11.86 26.83 -30.12
C ASP A 132 -13.22 27.25 -30.72
N PRO A 133 -13.54 26.88 -31.97
CA PRO A 133 -14.80 27.22 -32.62
C PRO A 133 -16.04 26.82 -31.81
N ALA A 134 -15.98 25.72 -31.05
CA ALA A 134 -17.08 25.25 -30.24
C ALA A 134 -17.40 26.19 -29.05
N LEU A 135 -16.40 26.94 -28.58
CA LEU A 135 -16.56 27.89 -27.47
C LEU A 135 -16.83 29.32 -27.93
N GLN A 136 -16.59 29.65 -29.21
CA GLN A 136 -16.82 30.98 -29.76
C GLN A 136 -18.23 31.56 -29.49
N PRO A 137 -19.34 30.80 -29.63
CA PRO A 137 -20.66 31.34 -29.34
C PRO A 137 -20.80 31.77 -27.87
N LEU A 138 -20.35 30.92 -26.95
CA LEU A 138 -20.42 31.16 -25.50
C LEU A 138 -19.53 32.33 -25.08
N VAL A 139 -18.32 32.41 -25.64
CA VAL A 139 -17.40 33.53 -25.36
C VAL A 139 -18.00 34.85 -25.84
N LYS A 140 -18.58 34.88 -27.04
CA LYS A 140 -19.22 36.09 -27.58
C LYS A 140 -20.42 36.49 -26.73
N GLU A 141 -21.26 35.54 -26.33
CA GLU A 141 -22.40 35.79 -25.45
C GLU A 141 -21.95 36.37 -24.11
N ALA A 142 -20.98 35.73 -23.44
CA ALA A 142 -20.46 36.20 -22.15
C ALA A 142 -19.80 37.58 -22.21
N LEU A 143 -19.14 37.92 -23.32
CA LEU A 143 -18.52 39.25 -23.52
C LEU A 143 -19.53 40.33 -23.94
N SER A 144 -20.66 39.92 -24.52
CA SER A 144 -21.74 40.80 -24.96
C SER A 144 -22.80 40.99 -23.89
N ALA A 145 -22.86 40.09 -22.89
CA ALA A 145 -23.60 40.23 -21.65
C ALA A 145 -22.93 41.32 -20.79
N LYS A 146 -23.14 42.58 -21.18
CA LYS A 146 -22.66 43.76 -20.49
C LYS A 146 -23.82 44.67 -20.14
#